data_AF-A0A8S9W421-F1
#
_entry.id   AF-A0A8S9W421-F1
#
_cell.length_a   1.000
_cell.length_b   1.000
_cell.length_c   1.000
_cell.angle_alpha   90.00
_cell.angle_beta   90.00
_cell.angle_gamma   90.00
#
_symmetry.space_group_name_H-M   'P 1'
#
loop_
_entity.id
_entity.type
_entity.pdbx_description
1 polymer ?
#
loop_
_entity_poly.entity_id
_entity_poly.type
_entity_poly.pdbx_seq_one_letter_code
_entity_poly.pdbx_strand_id
1 'polypeptide(L)'
;MKTTIKRDSKRFLFLFFSSICVIMGSIAVTMMDSLMNFFLVLMGVGSLLFTLSISETDAKSSELLSICSSVFVSAACFGVYFYFESSGSIVTAKLFVLFGIFIAAAAIYSTVSIFRRRSPE
;
A
#
# COMPACT_ATOMS: atom_id res chain seq x y z
N MET A 1 -10.54 5.37 -17.52
CA MET A 1 -11.73 5.67 -16.71
C MET A 1 -11.53 5.00 -15.35
N LYS A 2 -11.22 5.75 -14.28
CA LYS A 2 -11.01 5.18 -12.94
C LYS A 2 -12.39 4.86 -12.37
N THR A 3 -12.69 3.59 -12.10
CA THR A 3 -13.98 3.16 -11.55
C THR A 3 -14.06 3.61 -10.09
N THR A 4 -14.82 4.66 -9.82
CA THR A 4 -15.04 5.15 -8.46
C THR A 4 -15.94 4.19 -7.71
N ILE A 5 -15.50 3.71 -6.54
CA ILE A 5 -16.32 2.86 -5.69
C ILE A 5 -17.07 3.78 -4.72
N LYS A 6 -18.41 3.76 -4.73
CA LYS A 6 -19.20 4.52 -3.74
C LYS A 6 -18.84 4.07 -2.32
N ARG A 7 -18.64 5.03 -1.41
CA ARG A 7 -18.33 4.78 0.02
C ARG A 7 -19.34 3.83 0.66
N ASP A 8 -20.62 3.91 0.30
CA ASP A 8 -21.66 3.02 0.87
C ASP A 8 -21.77 1.65 0.17
N SER A 9 -20.89 1.35 -0.79
CA SER A 9 -20.94 0.06 -1.48
C SER A 9 -20.42 -1.07 -0.58
N LYS A 10 -21.04 -2.25 -0.70
CA LYS A 10 -20.60 -3.47 -0.01
C LYS A 10 -19.12 -3.79 -0.28
N ARG A 11 -18.62 -3.48 -1.48
CA ARG A 11 -17.20 -3.66 -1.86
C ARG A 11 -16.27 -2.73 -1.11
N PHE A 12 -16.61 -1.44 -0.98
CA PHE A 12 -15.81 -0.50 -0.18
C PHE A 12 -15.76 -0.93 1.28
N LEU A 13 -16.94 -1.21 1.87
CA LEU A 13 -17.04 -1.66 3.26
C LEU A 13 -16.21 -2.92 3.50
N PHE A 14 -16.29 -3.91 2.61
CA PHE A 14 -15.49 -5.14 2.73
C PHE A 14 -13.98 -4.87 2.70
N LEU A 15 -13.50 -4.07 1.74
CA LEU A 15 -12.07 -3.72 1.63
C LEU A 15 -11.60 -2.91 2.85
N PHE A 16 -12.43 -1.96 3.29
CA PHE A 16 -12.17 -1.12 4.47
C PHE A 16 -12.08 -1.97 5.73
N PHE A 17 -13.08 -2.82 6.00
CA PHE A 17 -13.06 -3.74 7.14
C PHE A 17 -11.88 -4.71 7.08
N SER A 18 -11.59 -5.30 5.92
CA SER A 18 -10.43 -6.18 5.74
C SER A 18 -9.13 -5.47 6.09
N SER A 19 -8.95 -4.22 5.66
CA SER A 19 -7.74 -3.45 5.97
C SER A 19 -7.61 -3.16 7.47
N ILE A 20 -8.71 -2.81 8.14
CA ILE A 20 -8.74 -2.58 9.59
C ILE A 20 -8.45 -3.88 10.36
N CYS A 21 -9.02 -5.01 9.94
CA CYS A 21 -8.75 -6.31 10.56
C CYS A 21 -7.28 -6.69 10.47
N VAL A 22 -6.64 -6.47 9.31
CA VAL A 22 -5.19 -6.70 9.14
C VAL A 22 -4.39 -5.79 10.06
N ILE A 23 -4.72 -4.50 10.13
CA ILE A 23 -4.03 -3.54 11.01
C ILE A 23 -4.16 -3.95 12.48
N MET A 24 -5.38 -4.22 12.97
CA MET A 24 -5.62 -4.57 14.36
C MET A 24 -4.96 -5.91 14.74
N GLY A 25 -5.11 -6.93 13.89
CA GLY A 25 -4.49 -8.23 14.08
C GLY A 25 -2.97 -8.11 14.16
N SER A 26 -2.37 -7.37 13.23
CA SER A 26 -0.92 -7.19 13.22
C SER A 26 -0.43 -6.32 14.38
N ILE A 27 -1.13 -5.25 14.80
CA ILE A 27 -0.75 -4.46 15.98
C ILE A 27 -0.80 -5.30 17.26
N ALA A 28 -1.87 -6.08 17.45
CA ALA A 28 -2.02 -6.95 18.62
C ALA A 28 -0.88 -7.96 18.74
N VAL A 29 -0.37 -8.47 17.62
CA VAL A 29 0.76 -9.42 17.59
C VAL A 29 2.12 -8.69 17.62
N THR A 30 2.23 -7.46 17.10
CA THR A 30 3.47 -6.66 17.16
C THR A 30 3.82 -6.25 18.59
N MET A 31 2.81 -6.06 19.45
CA MET A 31 2.98 -5.89 20.90
C MET A 31 3.53 -7.14 21.59
N MET A 32 3.51 -8.30 20.92
CA MET A 32 3.91 -9.59 21.47
C MET A 32 5.20 -10.18 20.87
N ASP A 33 5.49 -10.01 19.57
CA ASP A 33 6.83 -10.21 18.99
C ASP A 33 6.85 -10.04 17.44
N SER A 34 8.05 -9.81 16.91
CA SER A 34 8.47 -9.89 15.50
C SER A 34 8.30 -8.66 14.57
N LEU A 35 9.40 -8.36 13.90
CA LEU A 35 9.58 -7.33 12.87
C LEU A 35 8.72 -7.60 11.61
N MET A 36 8.32 -8.86 11.37
CA MET A 36 7.43 -9.26 10.29
C MET A 36 6.00 -8.71 10.47
N ASN A 37 5.52 -8.64 11.72
CA ASN A 37 4.18 -8.11 12.01
C ASN A 37 4.09 -6.61 11.72
N PHE A 38 5.18 -5.87 11.91
CA PHE A 38 5.27 -4.46 11.52
C PHE A 38 5.10 -4.26 10.00
N PHE A 39 5.69 -5.14 9.18
CA PHE A 39 5.51 -5.07 7.72
C PHE A 39 4.08 -5.42 7.29
N LEU A 40 3.39 -6.30 8.01
CA LEU A 40 1.96 -6.57 7.79
C LEU A 40 1.10 -5.36 8.16
N VAL A 41 1.42 -4.62 9.22
CA VAL A 41 0.74 -3.35 9.55
C VAL A 41 0.93 -2.35 8.41
N LEU A 42 2.15 -2.17 7.90
CA LEU A 42 2.45 -1.28 6.77
C LEU A 42 1.62 -1.65 5.52
N MET A 43 1.51 -2.95 5.23
CA MET A 43 0.70 -3.45 4.11
C MET A 43 -0.80 -3.18 4.32
N GLY A 44 -1.31 -3.37 5.54
CA GLY A 44 -2.69 -3.04 5.92
C GLY A 44 -3.00 -1.55 5.77
N VAL A 45 -2.10 -0.68 6.24
CA VAL A 45 -2.20 0.78 6.07
C VAL A 45 -2.19 1.16 4.58
N GLY A 46 -1.31 0.55 3.78
CA GLY A 46 -1.32 0.74 2.33
C GLY A 46 -2.66 0.38 1.69
N SER A 47 -3.23 -0.78 2.04
CA SER A 47 -4.54 -1.22 1.56
C SER A 47 -5.69 -0.29 1.96
N LEU A 48 -5.64 0.24 3.19
CA LEU A 48 -6.60 1.24 3.68
C LEU A 48 -6.55 2.51 2.83
N LEU A 49 -5.35 3.05 2.59
CA LEU A 49 -5.14 4.25 1.79
C LEU A 49 -5.56 4.04 0.33
N PHE A 50 -5.33 2.85 -0.24
CA PHE A 50 -5.80 2.50 -1.58
C PHE A 50 -7.33 2.50 -1.65
N THR A 51 -7.97 1.88 -0.67
CA THR A 51 -9.43 1.80 -0.59
C THR A 51 -10.04 3.20 -0.47
N LEU A 52 -9.44 4.06 0.36
CA LEU A 52 -9.83 5.47 0.46
C LEU A 52 -9.62 6.21 -0.86
N SER A 53 -8.49 6.03 -1.54
CA SER A 53 -8.20 6.62 -2.86
C SER A 53 -9.29 6.31 -3.89
N ILE A 54 -9.77 5.07 -3.94
CA ILE A 54 -10.79 4.67 -4.94
C ILE A 54 -12.18 5.24 -4.60
N SER A 55 -12.45 5.51 -3.32
CA SER A 55 -13.72 6.13 -2.91
C SER A 55 -13.71 7.66 -2.98
N GLU A 56 -12.52 8.25 -3.10
CA GLU A 56 -12.35 9.69 -3.07
C GLU A 56 -12.82 10.34 -4.38
N THR A 57 -13.63 11.38 -4.23
CA THR A 57 -14.22 12.13 -5.34
C THR A 57 -13.29 13.24 -5.85
N ASP A 58 -12.46 13.81 -4.98
CA ASP A 58 -11.45 14.77 -5.40
C ASP A 58 -10.27 14.06 -6.08
N ALA A 59 -10.00 14.40 -7.34
CA ALA A 59 -8.99 13.73 -8.15
C ALA A 59 -7.58 13.88 -7.55
N LYS A 60 -7.25 15.05 -6.99
CA LYS A 60 -5.93 15.33 -6.42
C LYS A 60 -5.71 14.56 -5.12
N SER A 61 -6.71 14.53 -4.24
CA SER A 61 -6.67 13.79 -2.99
C SER A 61 -6.67 12.28 -3.24
N SER A 62 -7.45 11.80 -4.22
CA SER A 62 -7.42 10.42 -4.69
C SER A 62 -6.03 10.01 -5.18
N GLU A 63 -5.36 10.85 -5.97
CA GLU A 63 -4.00 10.59 -6.49
C GLU A 63 -2.98 10.56 -5.35
N LEU A 64 -3.05 11.52 -4.42
CA LEU A 64 -2.17 11.55 -3.24
C LEU A 64 -2.32 10.30 -2.37
N LEU A 65 -3.55 9.89 -2.05
CA LEU A 65 -3.84 8.67 -1.28
C LEU A 65 -3.32 7.42 -2.00
N SER A 66 -3.42 7.37 -3.33
CA SER A 66 -2.89 6.26 -4.13
C SER A 66 -1.36 6.21 -4.07
N ILE A 67 -0.68 7.35 -4.11
CA ILE A 67 0.79 7.42 -3.99
C ILE A 67 1.21 6.98 -2.61
N CYS A 68 0.59 7.51 -1.55
CA CYS A 68 0.87 7.10 -0.18
C CYS A 68 0.67 5.59 0.00
N SER A 69 -0.44 5.04 -0.50
CA SER A 69 -0.68 3.59 -0.53
C SER A 69 0.50 2.83 -1.14
N SER A 70 0.92 3.21 -2.36
CA SER A 70 2.02 2.54 -3.05
C SER A 70 3.34 2.61 -2.29
N VAL A 71 3.64 3.73 -1.62
CA VAL A 71 4.83 3.88 -0.77
C VAL A 71 4.78 2.91 0.42
N PHE A 72 3.64 2.84 1.12
CA PHE A 72 3.45 1.93 2.25
C PHE A 72 3.56 0.45 1.84
N VAL A 73 2.93 0.07 0.73
CA VAL A 73 3.01 -1.31 0.21
C VAL A 73 4.43 -1.64 -0.26
N SER A 74 5.11 -0.71 -0.93
CA SER A 74 6.50 -0.91 -1.35
C SER A 74 7.45 -1.10 -0.17
N ALA A 75 7.32 -0.27 0.89
CA ALA A 75 8.08 -0.43 2.13
C ALA A 75 7.81 -1.78 2.80
N ALA A 76 6.56 -2.24 2.82
CA ALA A 76 6.21 -3.58 3.31
C ALA A 76 6.88 -4.69 2.49
N CYS A 77 6.87 -4.59 1.15
CA CYS A 77 7.53 -5.56 0.27
C CYS A 77 9.04 -5.64 0.50
N PHE A 78 9.73 -4.50 0.65
CA PHE A 78 11.16 -4.50 0.97
C PHE A 78 11.45 -5.05 2.36
N GLY A 79 10.59 -4.76 3.34
CA GLY A 79 10.68 -5.35 4.66
C GLY A 79 10.57 -6.88 4.65
N VAL A 80 9.55 -7.39 3.96
CA VAL A 80 9.31 -8.82 3.78
C VAL A 80 10.44 -9.49 2.99
N TYR A 81 11.07 -8.80 2.05
CA TYR A 81 12.29 -9.26 1.38
C TYR A 81 13.41 -9.59 2.38
N PHE A 82 13.79 -8.65 3.24
CA PHE A 82 14.87 -8.87 4.22
C PHE A 82 14.54 -10.01 5.19
N TYR A 83 13.26 -10.16 5.54
CA TYR A 83 12.79 -11.29 6.35
C TYR A 83 13.03 -12.63 5.63
N PHE A 84 12.58 -12.79 4.39
CA PHE A 84 12.74 -14.06 3.66
C PHE A 84 14.18 -14.32 3.20
N GLU A 85 14.96 -13.27 2.95
CA GLU A 85 16.39 -13.39 2.68
C GLU A 85 17.12 -13.97 3.90
N SER A 86 16.85 -13.44 5.10
CA SER A 86 17.44 -13.94 6.34
C SER A 86 16.94 -15.34 6.74
N SER A 87 15.72 -15.72 6.33
CA SER A 87 15.16 -17.06 6.57
C SER A 87 15.63 -18.13 5.56
N GLY A 88 16.51 -17.78 4.62
CA GLY A 88 17.03 -18.70 3.59
C GLY A 88 16.10 -18.94 2.39
N SER A 89 14.96 -18.27 2.31
CA SER A 89 14.02 -18.40 1.19
C SER A 89 14.31 -17.39 0.07
N ILE A 90 15.41 -17.62 -0.65
CA ILE A 90 15.95 -16.70 -1.67
C ILE A 90 14.95 -16.42 -2.81
N VAL A 91 14.17 -17.43 -3.23
CA VAL A 91 13.20 -17.27 -4.33
C VAL A 91 12.07 -16.33 -3.92
N THR A 92 11.51 -16.53 -2.72
CA THR A 92 10.44 -15.69 -2.17
C THR A 92 10.92 -14.25 -1.97
N ALA A 93 12.14 -14.08 -1.44
CA ALA A 93 12.76 -12.77 -1.29
C ALA A 93 12.84 -12.02 -2.63
N LYS A 94 13.40 -12.65 -3.67
CA LYS A 94 13.53 -12.02 -5.01
C LYS A 94 12.19 -11.58 -5.60
N LEU A 95 11.12 -12.36 -5.40
CA LEU A 95 9.78 -11.97 -5.82
C LEU A 95 9.31 -10.70 -5.10
N PHE A 96 9.47 -10.63 -3.78
CA PHE A 96 9.08 -9.44 -3.02
C PHE A 96 9.87 -8.18 -3.39
N VAL A 97 11.17 -8.30 -3.69
CA VAL A 97 11.96 -7.17 -4.21
C VAL A 97 11.47 -6.71 -5.58
N LEU A 98 11.18 -7.64 -6.50
CA LEU A 98 10.64 -7.29 -7.82
C LEU A 98 9.30 -6.57 -7.69
N PHE A 99 8.41 -7.05 -6.83
CA PHE A 99 7.14 -6.38 -6.54
C PHE A 99 7.35 -4.99 -5.90
N GLY A 100 8.25 -4.88 -4.92
CA GLY A 100 8.55 -3.61 -4.25
C GLY A 100 9.09 -2.55 -5.22
N ILE A 101 10.02 -2.93 -6.11
CA ILE A 101 10.58 -2.06 -7.16
C ILE A 101 9.49 -1.64 -8.15
N PHE A 102 8.67 -2.58 -8.62
CA PHE A 102 7.59 -2.27 -9.56
C PHE A 102 6.60 -1.25 -8.98
N ILE A 103 6.18 -1.45 -7.72
CA ILE A 103 5.26 -0.55 -7.03
C ILE A 103 5.90 0.82 -6.76
N ALA A 104 7.20 0.86 -6.40
CA ALA A 104 7.94 2.10 -6.23
C ALA A 104 8.04 2.89 -7.54
N ALA A 105 8.36 2.21 -8.65
CA ALA A 105 8.42 2.84 -9.97
C ALA A 105 7.06 3.40 -10.39
N ALA A 106 5.97 2.67 -10.13
CA ALA A 106 4.60 3.14 -10.38
C ALA A 106 4.24 4.37 -9.51
N ALA A 107 4.67 4.38 -8.24
CA ALA A 107 4.47 5.52 -7.34
C ALA A 107 5.24 6.77 -7.82
N ILE A 108 6.51 6.60 -8.22
CA ILE A 108 7.34 7.69 -8.75
C ILE A 108 6.73 8.25 -10.04
N TYR A 109 6.34 7.38 -10.98
CA TYR A 109 5.71 7.81 -12.23
C TYR A 109 4.42 8.61 -11.98
N SER A 110 3.58 8.15 -11.06
CA SER A 110 2.35 8.84 -10.66
C SER A 110 2.63 10.15 -9.91
N THR A 111 3.78 10.27 -9.25
CA THR A 111 4.18 11.53 -8.60
C THR A 111 4.64 12.56 -9.62
N VAL A 112 5.38 12.12 -10.65
CA VAL A 112 5.87 12.99 -11.73
C VAL A 112 4.71 13.62 -12.52
N SER A 113 3.61 12.90 -12.76
CA SER A 113 2.42 13.47 -13.41
C SER A 113 1.78 14.61 -12.63
N ILE A 114 1.81 14.57 -11.30
CA ILE A 114 1.30 15.64 -10.43
C ILE A 114 2.15 16.91 -10.54
N PHE A 115 3.49 16.77 -10.57
CA PHE A 115 4.40 17.90 -10.73
C PHE A 115 4.32 18.52 -12.11
N ARG A 116 4.18 17.71 -13.16
CA ARG A 116 4.06 18.20 -14.55
C ARG A 116 2.76 18.97 -14.80
N ARG A 117 1.64 18.55 -14.19
CA ARG A 117 0.36 19.27 -14.25
C ARG A 117 0.36 20.61 -13.50
N ARG A 118 1.36 20.86 -12.65
CA ARG A 118 1.53 22.10 -11.90
C ARG A 118 2.43 23.12 -12.59
N SER A 119 3.03 22.80 -13.73
CA SER A 119 3.75 23.77 -14.55
C SER A 119 2.73 24.46 -15.48
N PRO A 120 2.37 25.72 -15.23
CA PRO A 120 1.68 26.51 -16.24
C PRO A 120 2.74 26.96 -17.25
N GLU A 121 2.66 26.43 -18.47
CA GLU A 121 2.98 27.28 -19.62
C GLU A 121 1.77 28.18 -19.91
#